data_AF-A0A5B2VWG4-F1
#
_entry.id   AF-A0A5B2VWG4-F1
#
_cell.length_a   1.000
_cell.length_b   1.000
_cell.length_c   1.000
_cell.angle_alpha   90.00
_cell.angle_beta   90.00
_cell.angle_gamma   90.00
#
_symmetry.space_group_name_H-M   'P 1'
#
loop_
_entity.id
_entity.type
_entity.pdbx_description
1 polymer ?
#
loop_
_entity_poly.entity_id
_entity_poly.type
_entity_poly.pdbx_seq_one_letter_code
_entity_poly.pdbx_strand_id
1 'polypeptide(L)'
;MKNSLMITAACLSFVTIFACNNGQQEAAATTDSTVAQATTADTAQAAPAADTTAQQEANPLDSAAVLETTMSVKSPIKGDGPIMLKFSVANPTDNPVRFCKWHTPFENFMASYLDITDSKGEAVQYRGAMAKRIMPPPADAYIVVSPKGSVEHEIDLRKGYGITAPGKYKVVYQASGMSGLTKVNELTFEVTK
;
A
#
# COMPACT_ATOMS: atom_id res chain seq x y z
N MET A 1 5.01 39.69 -44.10
CA MET A 1 4.84 40.75 -43.09
C MET A 1 5.01 40.11 -41.72
N LYS A 2 5.78 40.71 -40.81
CA LYS A 2 6.11 40.14 -39.49
C LYS A 2 5.49 41.01 -38.40
N ASN A 3 4.43 40.54 -37.75
CA ASN A 3 3.86 41.15 -36.54
C ASN A 3 4.07 40.13 -35.41
N SER A 4 4.98 40.34 -34.47
CA SER A 4 5.12 41.41 -33.47
C SER A 4 4.53 40.97 -32.13
N LEU A 5 5.41 40.95 -31.14
CA LEU A 5 5.26 40.44 -29.79
C LEU A 5 4.55 41.48 -28.91
N MET A 6 3.63 41.06 -28.04
CA MET A 6 3.33 41.82 -26.82
C MET A 6 3.32 40.92 -25.59
N ILE A 7 4.16 41.31 -24.64
CA ILE A 7 4.24 40.79 -23.28
C ILE A 7 3.35 41.70 -22.43
N THR A 8 2.54 41.12 -21.54
CA THR A 8 1.88 41.89 -20.47
C THR A 8 2.02 41.14 -19.16
N ALA A 9 2.68 41.78 -18.19
CA ALA A 9 2.82 41.28 -16.83
C ALA A 9 2.18 42.28 -15.85
N ALA A 10 1.33 41.80 -14.96
CA ALA A 10 0.86 42.46 -13.74
C ALA A 10 0.49 41.32 -12.76
N CYS A 11 1.10 41.13 -11.59
CA CYS A 11 1.36 42.01 -10.43
C CYS A 11 0.18 42.02 -9.42
N LEU A 12 0.53 42.13 -8.13
CA LEU A 12 -0.28 42.05 -6.89
C LEU A 12 -0.65 40.63 -6.38
N SER A 13 -0.75 40.37 -5.06
CA SER A 13 0.22 40.49 -3.93
C SER A 13 -0.49 40.26 -2.58
N PHE A 14 0.21 39.71 -1.57
CA PHE A 14 -0.24 39.49 -0.16
C PHE A 14 -1.42 38.49 -0.01
N VAL A 15 -1.72 37.82 1.12
CA VAL A 15 -1.61 38.06 2.58
C VAL A 15 -1.45 36.68 3.26
N THR A 16 -0.32 36.33 3.91
CA THR A 16 0.06 36.50 5.33
C THR A 16 -0.07 35.21 6.18
N ILE A 17 0.89 35.02 7.08
CA ILE A 17 1.14 33.85 7.92
C ILE A 17 0.22 33.84 9.17
N PHE A 18 -0.30 32.68 9.57
CA PHE A 18 -0.85 32.49 10.92
C PHE A 18 0.19 31.87 11.85
N ALA A 19 0.52 32.56 12.95
CA ALA A 19 1.47 32.12 13.95
C ALA A 19 0.79 31.29 15.05
N CYS A 20 1.57 30.44 15.71
CA CYS A 20 1.17 29.71 16.91
C CYS A 20 0.75 30.68 18.03
N ASN A 21 -0.19 30.27 18.87
CA ASN A 21 -0.38 30.89 20.17
C ASN A 21 -0.48 29.81 21.25
N ASN A 22 0.32 29.96 22.30
CA ASN A 22 0.41 29.06 23.44
C ASN A 22 0.10 29.89 24.68
N GLY A 23 -0.94 29.54 25.43
CA GLY A 23 -1.45 30.37 26.53
C GLY A 23 -1.78 29.53 27.77
N GLN A 24 -0.86 29.55 28.75
CA GLN A 24 -1.16 29.16 30.13
C GLN A 24 -1.79 30.35 30.86
N GLN A 25 -2.78 30.10 31.72
CA GLN A 25 -2.91 30.86 32.96
C GLN A 25 -3.57 30.01 34.06
N GLU A 26 -3.57 30.52 35.29
CA GLU A 26 -3.34 29.75 36.52
C GLU A 26 -4.35 30.09 37.64
N ALA A 27 -4.26 29.35 38.75
CA ALA A 27 -4.73 29.65 40.12
C ALA A 27 -6.16 29.23 40.52
N ALA A 28 -6.49 28.99 41.80
CA ALA A 28 -5.77 28.46 42.98
C ALA A 28 -6.75 28.39 44.19
N ALA A 29 -6.60 27.39 45.10
CA ALA A 29 -7.03 27.33 46.53
C ALA A 29 -7.21 25.86 46.98
N THR A 30 -6.40 25.24 47.88
CA THR A 30 -6.47 25.25 49.37
C THR A 30 -7.83 24.80 49.95
N THR A 31 -8.00 23.91 50.93
CA THR A 31 -7.17 23.29 52.01
C THR A 31 -7.94 22.05 52.56
N ASP A 32 -7.46 21.07 53.35
CA ASP A 32 -6.15 20.56 53.83
C ASP A 32 -6.44 19.31 54.74
N SER A 33 -5.48 18.81 55.55
CA SER A 33 -5.59 17.84 56.68
C SER A 33 -5.23 16.36 56.44
N THR A 34 -3.95 16.11 56.16
CA THR A 34 -3.01 15.41 57.08
C THR A 34 -3.54 14.39 58.10
N VAL A 35 -3.04 13.13 58.01
CA VAL A 35 -2.32 12.43 59.11
C VAL A 35 -1.18 11.60 58.49
N ALA A 36 -0.01 11.55 59.14
CA ALA A 36 1.21 10.90 58.64
C ALA A 36 1.75 9.82 59.61
N GLN A 37 2.69 8.99 59.13
CA GLN A 37 3.89 8.40 59.78
C GLN A 37 4.28 7.11 59.02
N ALA A 38 5.37 7.06 58.23
CA ALA A 38 6.80 6.92 58.62
C ALA A 38 7.12 5.48 59.13
N THR A 39 8.22 4.79 58.78
CA THR A 39 9.60 5.24 58.51
C THR A 39 10.45 4.13 57.82
N THR A 40 11.43 4.47 56.96
CA THR A 40 12.72 3.74 56.64
C THR A 40 12.73 2.25 56.20
N ALA A 41 13.70 1.73 55.41
CA ALA A 41 14.85 2.29 54.68
C ALA A 41 15.34 1.33 53.56
N ASP A 42 16.07 1.90 52.61
CA ASP A 42 17.22 1.34 51.85
C ASP A 42 17.25 -0.13 51.38
N THR A 43 17.29 -0.32 50.04
CA THR A 43 18.38 -1.03 49.35
C THR A 43 18.31 -0.72 47.86
N ALA A 44 19.36 -0.14 47.29
CA ALA A 44 19.50 0.00 45.84
C ALA A 44 20.07 -1.31 45.23
N GLN A 45 19.36 -1.95 44.31
CA GLN A 45 20.00 -2.88 43.37
C GLN A 45 19.32 -2.89 41.99
N ALA A 46 20.19 -2.95 40.97
CA ALA A 46 19.96 -2.78 39.55
C ALA A 46 18.81 -3.56 38.90
N ALA A 47 18.36 -3.01 37.76
CA ALA A 47 17.51 -3.68 36.78
C ALA A 47 18.13 -5.00 36.27
N PRO A 48 17.30 -5.84 35.62
CA PRO A 48 17.49 -5.90 34.17
C PRO A 48 16.25 -5.42 33.42
N ALA A 49 16.45 -4.45 32.54
CA ALA A 49 15.55 -4.25 31.42
C ALA A 49 15.71 -5.49 30.50
N ALA A 50 14.76 -6.43 30.60
CA ALA A 50 14.61 -7.47 29.60
C ALA A 50 14.01 -6.83 28.34
N ASP A 51 14.85 -6.09 27.61
CA ASP A 51 14.60 -5.66 26.25
C ASP A 51 14.30 -6.91 25.42
N THR A 52 13.01 -7.17 25.23
CA THR A 52 12.55 -8.20 24.31
C THR A 52 12.64 -7.59 22.92
N THR A 53 13.87 -7.44 22.46
CA THR A 53 14.18 -7.28 21.04
C THR A 53 13.66 -8.55 20.38
N ALA A 54 12.44 -8.46 19.86
CA ALA A 54 11.81 -9.52 19.08
C ALA A 54 12.63 -9.67 17.79
N GLN A 55 13.70 -10.45 17.88
CA GLN A 55 14.43 -10.93 16.73
C GLN A 55 13.45 -11.79 15.95
N GLN A 56 12.88 -11.19 14.90
CA GLN A 56 12.07 -11.88 13.93
C GLN A 56 13.01 -12.81 13.16
N GLU A 57 13.24 -14.01 13.72
CA GLU A 57 13.90 -15.10 13.02
C GLU A 57 13.23 -15.24 11.65
N ALA A 58 14.04 -15.14 10.60
CA ALA A 58 13.56 -15.26 9.24
C ALA A 58 13.08 -16.70 9.03
N ASN A 59 11.80 -16.92 9.28
CA ASN A 59 11.14 -18.20 9.02
C ASN A 59 11.38 -18.53 7.54
N PRO A 60 11.90 -19.71 7.17
CA PRO A 60 12.21 -20.06 5.78
C PRO A 60 11.01 -19.92 4.82
N LEU A 61 9.78 -19.80 5.33
CA LEU A 61 8.58 -19.47 4.58
C LEU A 61 8.53 -18.02 4.03
N ASP A 62 9.25 -17.05 4.62
CA ASP A 62 9.01 -15.61 4.41
C ASP A 62 9.71 -14.98 3.18
N SER A 63 10.41 -15.76 2.37
CA SER A 63 11.17 -15.25 1.21
C SER A 63 10.32 -15.03 -0.05
N ALA A 64 9.23 -14.26 0.06
CA ALA A 64 8.29 -13.98 -1.03
C ALA A 64 8.94 -13.45 -2.33
N ALA A 65 10.12 -12.83 -2.23
CA ALA A 65 10.89 -12.32 -3.39
C ALA A 65 11.39 -13.41 -4.35
N VAL A 66 11.37 -14.70 -3.97
CA VAL A 66 11.70 -15.80 -4.90
C VAL A 66 10.54 -16.15 -5.83
N LEU A 67 9.30 -15.84 -5.42
CA LEU A 67 8.07 -16.18 -6.15
C LEU A 67 7.99 -15.40 -7.47
N GLU A 68 7.50 -16.07 -8.50
CA GLU A 68 7.38 -15.52 -9.85
C GLU A 68 5.91 -15.25 -10.16
N THR A 69 5.59 -13.99 -10.45
CA THR A 69 4.20 -13.53 -10.59
C THR A 69 3.91 -13.15 -12.04
N THR A 70 2.85 -13.74 -12.60
CA THR A 70 2.39 -13.45 -13.96
C THR A 70 0.99 -12.82 -13.96
N MET A 71 0.92 -11.61 -14.51
CA MET A 71 -0.29 -10.88 -14.89
C MET A 71 -0.62 -11.13 -16.36
N SER A 72 -1.84 -11.57 -16.65
CA SER A 72 -2.30 -11.83 -18.03
C SER A 72 -3.77 -11.45 -18.24
N VAL A 73 -4.09 -10.92 -19.42
CA VAL A 73 -5.46 -10.56 -19.86
C VAL A 73 -5.65 -11.08 -21.28
N LYS A 74 -6.84 -11.61 -21.59
CA LYS A 74 -7.20 -11.99 -22.96
C LYS A 74 -7.47 -10.74 -23.79
N SER A 75 -6.50 -10.35 -24.61
CA SER A 75 -6.54 -9.18 -25.49
C SER A 75 -6.78 -9.60 -26.96
N PRO A 76 -7.51 -8.82 -27.78
CA PRO A 76 -8.22 -7.57 -27.45
C PRO A 76 -9.56 -7.80 -26.73
N ILE A 77 -9.96 -6.83 -25.92
CA ILE A 77 -11.29 -6.75 -25.28
C ILE A 77 -12.20 -5.90 -26.15
N LYS A 78 -13.43 -6.36 -26.42
CA LYS A 78 -14.39 -5.62 -27.25
C LYS A 78 -15.35 -4.78 -26.40
N GLY A 79 -15.58 -3.54 -26.80
CA GLY A 79 -16.61 -2.66 -26.25
C GLY A 79 -16.48 -2.44 -24.74
N ASP A 80 -17.58 -2.67 -24.02
CA ASP A 80 -17.68 -2.55 -22.56
C ASP A 80 -17.48 -3.86 -21.79
N GLY A 81 -17.12 -4.96 -22.48
CA GLY A 81 -16.95 -6.29 -21.89
C GLY A 81 -15.88 -6.36 -20.78
N PRO A 82 -16.01 -7.31 -19.83
CA PRO A 82 -15.15 -7.41 -18.65
C PRO A 82 -13.68 -7.62 -19.03
N ILE A 83 -12.78 -7.02 -18.26
CA ILE A 83 -11.33 -7.10 -18.48
C ILE A 83 -10.77 -8.06 -17.43
N MET A 84 -10.89 -9.35 -17.70
CA MET A 84 -10.45 -10.42 -16.80
C MET A 84 -8.92 -10.47 -16.74
N LEU A 85 -8.35 -9.91 -15.67
CA LEU A 85 -6.95 -10.07 -15.28
C LEU A 85 -6.81 -11.36 -14.48
N LYS A 86 -6.03 -12.31 -15.00
CA LYS A 86 -5.52 -13.44 -14.23
C LYS A 86 -4.16 -13.09 -13.63
N PHE A 87 -4.05 -13.27 -12.31
CA PHE A 87 -2.86 -13.05 -11.51
C PHE A 87 -2.42 -14.37 -10.91
N SER A 88 -1.29 -14.90 -11.38
CA SER A 88 -0.74 -16.19 -10.97
C SER A 88 0.57 -15.98 -10.22
N VAL A 89 0.74 -16.62 -9.07
CA VAL A 89 1.97 -16.59 -8.26
C VAL A 89 2.51 -18.02 -8.21
N ALA A 90 3.69 -18.24 -8.79
CA ALA A 90 4.37 -19.52 -8.85
C ALA A 90 5.57 -19.58 -7.89
N ASN A 91 5.79 -20.75 -7.30
CA ASN A 91 6.93 -21.03 -6.44
C ASN A 91 7.92 -21.95 -7.17
N PRO A 92 9.04 -21.44 -7.70
CA PRO A 92 10.03 -22.26 -8.40
C PRO A 92 10.89 -23.12 -7.45
N THR A 93 10.77 -22.96 -6.13
CA THR A 93 11.62 -23.64 -5.14
C THR A 93 11.06 -25.00 -4.71
N ASP A 94 11.89 -25.76 -3.99
CA ASP A 94 11.57 -27.08 -3.43
C ASP A 94 10.98 -26.99 -2.00
N ASN A 95 10.80 -25.77 -1.47
CA ASN A 95 10.22 -25.50 -0.15
C ASN A 95 8.90 -24.72 -0.30
N PRO A 96 7.94 -24.84 0.65
CA PRO A 96 6.80 -23.93 0.70
C PRO A 96 7.28 -22.50 0.97
N VAL A 97 6.69 -21.52 0.27
CA VAL A 97 6.98 -20.08 0.44
C VAL A 97 5.64 -19.36 0.58
N ARG A 98 5.56 -18.34 1.45
CA ARG A 98 4.34 -17.53 1.61
C ARG A 98 4.54 -16.09 1.19
N PHE A 99 3.44 -15.44 0.82
CA PHE A 99 3.37 -14.00 0.55
C PHE A 99 2.16 -13.39 1.25
N CYS A 100 2.19 -12.09 1.51
CA CYS A 100 1.03 -11.39 2.08
C CYS A 100 0.01 -11.09 0.97
N LYS A 101 -1.24 -11.48 1.15
CA LYS A 101 -2.31 -11.30 0.16
C LYS A 101 -2.85 -9.88 0.11
N TRP A 102 -2.48 -9.03 1.06
CA TRP A 102 -2.84 -7.61 1.03
C TRP A 102 -2.19 -6.91 -0.14
N HIS A 103 -2.94 -6.00 -0.76
CA HIS A 103 -2.56 -5.29 -1.97
C HIS A 103 -2.24 -6.26 -3.12
N THR A 104 -3.06 -7.30 -3.29
CA THR A 104 -3.03 -8.23 -4.42
C THR A 104 -4.45 -8.55 -4.91
N PRO A 105 -4.62 -9.09 -6.13
CA PRO A 105 -5.90 -9.61 -6.61
C PRO A 105 -6.59 -10.63 -5.69
N PHE A 106 -5.86 -11.37 -4.85
CA PHE A 106 -6.43 -12.36 -3.93
C PHE A 106 -7.35 -11.74 -2.83
N GLU A 107 -7.41 -10.42 -2.70
CA GLU A 107 -8.38 -9.70 -1.87
C GLU A 107 -9.36 -8.81 -2.68
N ASN A 108 -9.47 -9.00 -4.00
CA ASN A 108 -10.18 -8.12 -4.93
C ASN A 108 -9.63 -6.68 -4.89
N PHE A 109 -10.49 -5.65 -4.88
CA PHE A 109 -10.10 -4.24 -4.92
C PHE A 109 -10.24 -3.58 -3.54
N MET A 110 -9.30 -3.92 -2.64
CA MET A 110 -9.17 -3.34 -1.30
C MET A 110 -8.00 -2.35 -1.17
N ALA A 111 -7.22 -2.15 -2.25
CA ALA A 111 -6.17 -1.15 -2.38
C ALA A 111 -5.84 -0.90 -3.87
N SER A 112 -5.23 0.25 -4.19
CA SER A 112 -4.75 0.58 -5.54
C SER A 112 -3.38 -0.04 -5.84
N TYR A 113 -3.32 -1.37 -5.97
CA TYR A 113 -2.06 -2.11 -6.16
C TYR A 113 -1.57 -2.21 -7.62
N LEU A 114 -2.40 -1.81 -8.59
CA LEU A 114 -1.99 -1.65 -9.99
C LEU A 114 -1.92 -0.16 -10.34
N ASP A 115 -0.84 0.22 -11.02
CA ASP A 115 -0.79 1.44 -11.81
C ASP A 115 -1.19 1.09 -13.24
N ILE A 116 -2.23 1.76 -13.75
CA ILE A 116 -2.75 1.55 -15.09
C ILE A 116 -2.68 2.88 -15.85
N THR A 117 -2.03 2.87 -17.02
CA THR A 117 -1.91 4.06 -17.89
C THR A 117 -2.51 3.78 -19.27
N ASP A 118 -3.18 4.77 -19.84
CA ASP A 118 -3.68 4.72 -21.23
C ASP A 118 -2.57 4.92 -22.27
N SER A 119 -2.94 4.99 -23.55
CA SER A 119 -2.00 5.16 -24.67
C SER A 119 -1.33 6.54 -24.75
N LYS A 120 -1.77 7.51 -23.96
CA LYS A 120 -1.14 8.83 -23.81
C LYS A 120 -0.25 8.91 -22.56
N GLY A 121 -0.29 7.89 -21.70
CA GLY A 121 0.34 7.90 -20.38
C GLY A 121 -0.54 8.52 -19.28
N GLU A 122 -1.82 8.81 -19.56
CA GLU A 122 -2.76 9.30 -18.54
C GLU A 122 -3.10 8.16 -17.57
N ALA A 123 -3.02 8.42 -16.26
CA ALA A 123 -3.31 7.43 -15.23
C ALA A 123 -4.81 7.14 -15.12
N VAL A 124 -5.19 5.86 -15.14
CA VAL A 124 -6.57 5.43 -14.98
C VAL A 124 -6.95 5.45 -13.50
N GLN A 125 -8.00 6.19 -13.19
CA GLN A 125 -8.50 6.37 -11.82
C GLN A 125 -8.90 5.03 -11.17
N TYR A 126 -8.35 4.75 -9.99
CA TYR A 126 -8.83 3.70 -9.07
C TYR A 126 -10.19 4.07 -8.46
N ARG A 127 -11.08 3.08 -8.38
CA ARG A 127 -12.48 3.21 -7.93
C ARG A 127 -12.89 2.14 -6.91
N GLY A 128 -11.98 1.23 -6.54
CA GLY A 128 -12.24 0.20 -5.54
C GLY A 128 -12.26 0.73 -4.10
N ALA A 129 -12.46 -0.17 -3.15
CA ALA A 129 -12.40 0.17 -1.73
C ALA A 129 -10.94 0.36 -1.28
N MET A 130 -10.75 1.06 -0.16
CA MET A 130 -9.45 1.22 0.49
C MET A 130 -9.54 0.70 1.93
N ALA A 131 -8.98 -0.49 2.17
CA ALA A 131 -8.99 -1.11 3.49
C ALA A 131 -7.98 -0.43 4.43
N LYS A 132 -8.40 -0.12 5.66
CA LYS A 132 -7.48 0.22 6.75
C LYS A 132 -6.98 -1.08 7.38
N ARG A 133 -5.68 -1.19 7.60
CA ARG A 133 -5.01 -2.38 8.16
C ARG A 133 -4.27 -2.02 9.44
N ILE A 134 -4.17 -2.99 10.36
CA ILE A 134 -3.27 -2.93 11.52
C ILE A 134 -1.98 -3.64 11.13
N MET A 135 -0.84 -3.12 11.58
CA MET A 135 0.48 -3.73 11.38
C MET A 135 1.03 -4.31 12.69
N PRO A 136 1.77 -5.43 12.66
CA PRO A 136 2.08 -6.26 11.48
C PRO A 136 0.85 -7.03 10.94
N PRO A 137 0.89 -7.56 9.71
CA PRO A 137 -0.19 -8.37 9.16
C PRO A 137 -0.42 -9.64 10.02
N PRO A 138 -1.68 -10.00 10.33
CA PRO A 138 -2.00 -11.22 11.04
C PRO A 138 -1.68 -12.47 10.19
N ALA A 139 -1.57 -13.63 10.84
CA ALA A 139 -1.14 -14.87 10.17
C ALA A 139 -2.07 -15.31 9.01
N ASP A 140 -3.36 -14.98 9.08
CA ASP A 140 -4.35 -15.27 8.02
C ASP A 140 -4.25 -14.31 6.81
N ALA A 141 -3.47 -13.23 6.90
CA ALA A 141 -3.16 -12.36 5.76
C ALA A 141 -2.20 -13.03 4.75
N TYR A 142 -1.58 -14.16 5.08
CA TYR A 142 -0.61 -14.83 4.22
C TYR A 142 -1.22 -15.98 3.42
N ILE A 143 -0.74 -16.17 2.19
CA ILE A 143 -1.04 -17.34 1.35
C ILE A 143 0.26 -18.14 1.21
N VAL A 144 0.20 -19.45 1.48
CA VAL A 144 1.31 -20.38 1.26
C VAL A 144 1.21 -20.97 -0.15
N VAL A 145 2.31 -20.96 -0.88
CA VAL A 145 2.47 -21.57 -2.21
C VAL A 145 3.37 -22.80 -2.08
N SER A 146 2.82 -23.96 -2.41
CA SER A 146 3.50 -25.26 -2.33
C SER A 146 4.80 -25.31 -3.17
N PRO A 147 5.78 -26.17 -2.82
CA PRO A 147 6.93 -26.46 -3.68
C PRO A 147 6.53 -26.75 -5.13
N LYS A 148 7.21 -26.13 -6.11
CA LYS A 148 6.93 -26.23 -7.56
C LYS A 148 5.46 -25.93 -7.96
N GLY A 149 4.67 -25.36 -7.06
CA GLY A 149 3.24 -25.11 -7.24
C GLY A 149 2.95 -23.65 -7.61
N SER A 150 1.67 -23.36 -7.83
CA SER A 150 1.17 -22.02 -8.03
C SER A 150 -0.19 -21.80 -7.36
N VAL A 151 -0.54 -20.54 -7.15
CA VAL A 151 -1.88 -20.08 -6.79
C VAL A 151 -2.29 -19.00 -7.79
N GLU A 152 -3.57 -18.93 -8.14
CA GLU A 152 -4.07 -17.93 -9.08
C GLU A 152 -5.42 -17.34 -8.67
N HIS A 153 -5.68 -16.12 -9.12
CA HIS A 153 -6.95 -15.43 -8.94
C HIS A 153 -7.29 -14.61 -10.19
N GLU A 154 -8.58 -14.46 -10.48
CA GLU A 154 -9.08 -13.64 -11.58
C GLU A 154 -9.94 -12.49 -11.08
N ILE A 155 -9.69 -11.28 -11.58
CA ILE A 155 -10.48 -10.08 -11.29
C ILE A 155 -10.87 -9.36 -12.57
N ASP A 156 -12.05 -8.75 -12.59
CA ASP A 156 -12.45 -7.84 -13.67
C ASP A 156 -11.96 -6.42 -13.33
N LEU A 157 -10.98 -5.92 -14.10
CA LEU A 157 -10.38 -4.60 -13.85
C LEU A 157 -11.40 -3.46 -13.88
N ARG A 158 -12.52 -3.58 -14.61
CA ARG A 158 -13.56 -2.54 -14.66
C ARG A 158 -14.28 -2.34 -13.32
N LYS A 159 -14.24 -3.31 -12.42
CA LYS A 159 -14.81 -3.19 -11.06
C LYS A 159 -13.93 -2.37 -10.12
N GLY A 160 -12.63 -2.23 -10.44
CA GLY A 160 -11.66 -1.48 -9.63
C GLY A 160 -11.12 -0.21 -10.28
N TYR A 161 -11.22 -0.07 -11.61
CA TYR A 161 -10.58 1.00 -12.38
C TYR A 161 -11.50 1.59 -13.45
N GLY A 162 -11.36 2.90 -13.69
CA GLY A 162 -12.15 3.66 -14.67
C GLY A 162 -11.80 3.42 -16.15
N ILE A 163 -11.66 2.16 -16.58
CA ILE A 163 -11.31 1.81 -17.96
C ILE A 163 -12.57 1.87 -18.85
N THR A 164 -12.72 2.97 -19.59
CA THR A 164 -13.91 3.22 -20.44
C THR A 164 -13.60 3.56 -21.90
N ALA A 165 -12.40 4.05 -22.22
CA ALA A 165 -12.03 4.41 -23.58
C ALA A 165 -11.48 3.21 -24.36
N PRO A 166 -11.69 3.12 -25.69
CA PRO A 166 -10.91 2.22 -26.53
C PRO A 166 -9.47 2.74 -26.64
N GLY A 167 -8.51 1.83 -26.67
CA GLY A 167 -7.09 2.14 -26.71
C GLY A 167 -6.21 1.05 -26.13
N LYS A 168 -4.90 1.28 -26.16
CA LYS A 168 -3.91 0.41 -25.50
C LYS A 168 -3.70 0.87 -24.06
N TYR A 169 -3.60 -0.09 -23.16
CA TYR A 169 -3.35 0.12 -21.74
C TYR A 169 -2.10 -0.63 -21.32
N LYS A 170 -1.36 -0.04 -20.38
CA LYS A 170 -0.25 -0.68 -19.66
C LYS A 170 -0.62 -0.81 -18.19
N VAL A 171 -0.28 -1.95 -17.59
CA VAL A 171 -0.52 -2.29 -16.19
C VAL A 171 0.81 -2.68 -15.54
N VAL A 172 1.12 -2.03 -14.41
CA VAL A 172 2.30 -2.29 -13.58
C VAL A 172 1.84 -2.60 -12.17
N TYR A 173 2.40 -3.63 -11.55
CA TYR A 173 2.14 -3.94 -10.14
C TYR A 173 3.07 -3.13 -9.24
N GLN A 174 2.51 -2.37 -8.30
CA GLN A 174 3.30 -1.45 -7.46
C GLN A 174 3.37 -1.82 -5.97
N ALA A 175 2.63 -2.83 -5.52
CA ALA A 175 2.48 -3.12 -4.08
C ALA A 175 3.44 -4.18 -3.52
N SER A 176 4.61 -4.35 -4.15
CA SER A 176 5.66 -5.29 -3.72
C SER A 176 6.10 -5.09 -2.27
N GLY A 177 6.10 -3.85 -1.77
CA GLY A 177 6.41 -3.53 -0.37
C GLY A 177 5.39 -4.02 0.66
N MET A 178 4.18 -4.42 0.24
CA MET A 178 3.17 -5.02 1.14
C MET A 178 3.05 -6.53 0.95
N SER A 179 3.06 -7.01 -0.29
CA SER A 179 2.89 -8.45 -0.59
C SER A 179 4.19 -9.25 -0.46
N GLY A 180 5.34 -8.61 -0.68
CA GLY A 180 6.65 -9.24 -0.88
C GLY A 180 6.89 -9.75 -2.32
N LEU A 181 5.92 -9.59 -3.22
CA LEU A 181 6.02 -10.03 -4.62
C LEU A 181 6.81 -9.01 -5.44
N THR A 182 8.10 -9.30 -5.70
CA THR A 182 9.01 -8.40 -6.43
C THR A 182 9.21 -8.76 -7.90
N LYS A 183 9.09 -10.05 -8.26
CA LYS A 183 9.19 -10.53 -9.65
C LYS A 183 7.80 -10.55 -10.31
N VAL A 184 7.35 -9.41 -10.83
CA VAL A 184 6.08 -9.29 -11.56
C VAL A 184 6.33 -8.74 -12.96
N ASN A 185 5.70 -9.31 -13.98
CA ASN A 185 5.78 -8.77 -15.34
C ASN A 185 4.98 -7.47 -15.50
N GLU A 186 5.40 -6.61 -16.43
CA GLU A 186 4.48 -5.63 -17.00
C GLU A 186 3.46 -6.32 -17.92
N LEU A 187 2.25 -5.79 -17.95
CA LEU A 187 1.16 -6.28 -18.80
C LEU A 187 0.69 -5.15 -19.71
N THR A 188 0.39 -5.47 -20.97
CA THR A 188 -0.33 -4.58 -21.89
C THR A 188 -1.53 -5.29 -22.49
N PHE A 189 -2.61 -4.54 -22.75
CA PHE A 189 -3.80 -5.03 -23.43
C PHE A 189 -4.44 -3.92 -24.27
N GLU A 190 -5.35 -4.29 -25.17
CA GLU A 190 -6.07 -3.37 -26.05
C GLU A 190 -7.58 -3.51 -25.90
N VAL A 191 -8.26 -2.38 -25.74
CA VAL A 191 -9.73 -2.27 -25.75
C VAL A 191 -10.14 -1.72 -27.11
N THR A 192 -10.94 -2.48 -27.87
CA THR A 192 -11.54 -2.01 -29.12
C THR A 192 -12.93 -1.46 -28.89
N LYS A 193 -13.46 -0.74 -29.88
CA LYS A 193 -14.90 -0.53 -30.00
C LYS A 193 -15.62 -1.87 -30.24
#